data_AF-A0A1H0TBB2-F1
#
_entry.id   AF-A0A1H0TBB2-F1
#
_cell.length_a   1.000
_cell.length_b   1.000
_cell.length_c   1.000
_cell.angle_alpha   90.00
_cell.angle_beta   90.00
_cell.angle_gamma   90.00
#
_symmetry.space_group_name_H-M   'P 1'
#
loop_
_entity.id
_entity.type
_entity.pdbx_description
1 polymer ?
#
loop_
_entity_poly.entity_id
_entity_poly.type
_entity_poly.pdbx_seq_one_letter_code
_entity_poly.pdbx_strand_id
1 'polypeptide(L)' 'MQNLNSILNYYIEGIMKEYNITDRMEAETILASALVQDKSDIAITDAIEKLVENET' A
#
# COMPACT_ATOMS: atom_id res chain seq x y z
N MET A 1 -4.68 -3.61 14.29
CA MET A 1 -5.30 -3.14 13.03
C MET A 1 -5.26 -1.63 12.84
N GLN A 2 -5.58 -0.78 13.83
CA GLN A 2 -5.59 0.69 13.65
C GLN A 2 -4.26 1.29 13.18
N ASN A 3 -3.11 0.71 13.55
CA ASN A 3 -1.80 1.26 13.22
C ASN A 3 -1.40 1.07 11.74
N LEU A 4 -1.71 -0.09 11.15
CA LEU A 4 -1.31 -0.39 9.76
C LEU A 4 -2.05 0.50 8.74
N ASN A 5 -3.35 0.71 8.93
CA ASN A 5 -4.13 1.60 8.06
C ASN A 5 -3.63 3.05 8.13
N SER A 6 -3.21 3.52 9.31
CA SER A 6 -2.61 4.85 9.45
C SER A 6 -1.28 4.96 8.69
N ILE A 7 -0.45 3.92 8.73
CA ILE A 7 0.83 3.87 8.00
C ILE A 7 0.60 3.88 6.49
N LEU A 8 -0.32 3.04 5.98
CA LEU A 8 -0.64 2.99 4.55
C LEU A 8 -1.20 4.33 4.06
N ASN A 9 -2.09 4.95 4.83
CA ASN A 9 -2.63 6.27 4.51
C ASN A 9 -1.56 7.35 4.43
N TYR A 10 -0.59 7.35 5.35
CA TYR A 10 0.52 8.29 5.32
C TYR A 10 1.33 8.18 4.01
N TYR A 11 1.63 6.95 3.56
CA TYR A 11 2.33 6.75 2.30
C TYR A 11 1.50 7.13 1.07
N ILE A 12 0.21 6.78 1.05
CA ILE A 12 -0.70 7.15 -0.04
C ILE A 12 -0.79 8.67 -0.17
N GLU A 13 -0.98 9.39 0.93
CA GLU A 13 -1.02 10.86 0.93
C GLU A 13 0.30 11.48 0.48
N GLY A 14 1.43 10.89 0.88
CA GLY A 14 2.77 11.28 0.42
C GLY A 14 2.91 11.17 -1.10
N ILE A 15 2.57 10.00 -1.66
CA ILE A 15 2.59 9.72 -3.11
C ILE A 15 1.68 10.70 -3.85
N MET A 16 0.44 10.88 -3.38
CA MET A 16 -0.51 11.80 -4.00
C MET A 16 0.04 13.22 -4.08
N LYS A 17 0.69 13.70 -3.01
CA LYS A 17 1.27 15.04 -2.96
C LYS A 17 2.52 15.18 -3.84
N GLU A 18 3.43 14.21 -3.78
CA GLU A 18 4.72 14.26 -4.49
C GLU A 18 4.53 14.20 -6.00
N TYR A 19 3.62 13.34 -6.48
CA TYR A 19 3.34 13.16 -7.90
C TYR A 19 2.14 13.98 -8.40
N ASN A 20 1.55 14.81 -7.54
CA ASN A 20 0.35 15.61 -7.83
C ASN A 20 -0.81 14.77 -8.41
N ILE A 21 -1.02 13.59 -7.83
CA ILE A 21 -2.07 12.65 -8.21
C ILE A 21 -3.35 12.99 -7.44
N THR A 22 -4.45 13.16 -8.16
CA THR A 22 -5.78 13.41 -7.57
C THR A 22 -6.56 12.13 -7.31
N ASP A 23 -6.27 11.06 -8.06
CA ASP A 23 -6.93 9.76 -7.89
C ASP A 23 -6.21 8.92 -6.84
N ARG A 24 -6.91 8.61 -5.76
CA ARG A 24 -6.39 7.78 -4.68
C ARG A 24 -6.04 6.36 -5.15
N MET A 25 -6.83 5.78 -6.05
CA MET A 25 -6.63 4.42 -6.55
C MET A 25 -5.30 4.30 -7.33
N GLU A 26 -4.92 5.36 -8.04
CA GLU A 26 -3.63 5.44 -8.74
C GLU A 26 -2.47 5.44 -7.73
N ALA A 27 -2.56 6.24 -6.66
CA ALA A 27 -1.54 6.27 -5.61
C ALA A 27 -1.43 4.94 -4.83
N GLU A 28 -2.56 4.27 -4.58
CA GLU A 28 -2.59 2.92 -4.00
C GLU A 28 -1.91 1.88 -4.90
N THR A 29 -2.11 1.99 -6.23
CA THR A 29 -1.46 1.11 -7.22
C THR A 29 0.05 1.30 -7.25
N ILE A 30 0.52 2.55 -7.15
CA ILE A 30 1.95 2.88 -7.08
C ILE A 30 2.57 2.31 -5.80
N LEU A 31 1.89 2.49 -4.66
CA LEU A 31 2.34 1.93 -3.39
C LEU A 31 2.42 0.39 -3.44
N ALA A 32 1.38 -0.27 -3.94
CA ALA A 32 1.36 -1.72 -4.10
C ALA A 32 2.47 -2.19 -5.05
N SER A 33 2.68 -1.50 -6.16
CA SER A 33 3.75 -1.82 -7.12
C SER A 33 5.14 -1.68 -6.50
N ALA A 34 5.36 -0.63 -5.70
CA ALA A 34 6.61 -0.41 -4.98
C ALA A 34 6.86 -1.52 -3.93
N LEU A 35 5.84 -1.89 -3.15
CA LEU A 35 5.92 -2.97 -2.16
C LEU A 35 6.12 -4.36 -2.78
N VAL A 36 5.75 -4.55 -4.05
CA VAL A 36 5.96 -5.81 -4.78
C VAL A 36 7.31 -5.83 -5.50
N GLN A 37 7.76 -4.70 -6.05
CA GLN A 37 9.07 -4.58 -6.72
C GLN A 37 10.24 -4.57 -5.74
N ASP A 38 10.11 -3.87 -4.62
CA ASP A 38 11.03 -4.03 -3.50
C ASP A 38 10.63 -5.27 -2.71
N LYS A 39 11.41 -6.35 -2.83
CA LYS A 39 11.38 -7.49 -1.90
C LYS A 39 11.85 -7.08 -0.49
N SER A 40 11.36 -5.98 0.06
CA SER A 40 11.67 -5.53 1.41
C SER A 40 10.51 -5.86 2.35
N ASP A 41 10.81 -6.78 3.27
CA ASP A 41 10.01 -7.26 4.40
C ASP A 41 8.78 -8.12 4.09
N ILE A 42 9.07 -9.43 4.08
CA ILE A 42 8.13 -10.56 4.13
C ILE A 42 6.91 -10.29 5.02
N ALA A 43 7.03 -9.51 6.11
CA ALA A 43 5.91 -9.23 7.01
C ALA A 43 4.78 -8.38 6.38
N ILE A 44 5.07 -7.48 5.44
CA ILE A 44 4.04 -6.66 4.77
C ILE A 44 3.41 -7.43 3.62
N THR A 45 4.22 -8.11 2.82
CA THR A 45 3.74 -8.97 1.73
C THR A 45 2.84 -10.09 2.27
N ASP A 46 3.24 -10.77 3.35
CA ASP A 46 2.48 -11.86 3.97
C ASP A 46 1.17 -11.36 4.64
N ALA A 47 1.14 -10.09 5.08
CA ALA A 47 -0.09 -9.46 5.59
C ALA A 47 -1.06 -9.08 4.46
N ILE A 48 -0.55 -8.68 3.29
CA ILE A 48 -1.35 -8.35 2.11
C ILE A 48 -1.88 -9.63 1.45
N GLU A 49 -1.06 -10.67 1.28
CA GLU A 49 -1.48 -11.96 0.69
C GLU A 49 -2.62 -12.61 1.48
N LYS A 50 -2.53 -12.62 2.82
CA LYS A 50 -3.59 -13.15 3.70
C LYS A 50 -4.90 -12.36 3.66
N LEU A 51 -4.87 -11.07 3.32
CA LEU A 51 -6.07 -10.27 3.13
C LEU A 51 -6.76 -10.63 1.82
N VAL A 52 -5.99 -10.85 0.75
CA VAL A 52 -6.51 -11.22 -0.57
C VAL A 52 -7.14 -12.63 -0.56
N GLU A 53 -6.55 -13.59 0.16
CA GLU A 53 -7.08 -14.96 0.24
C GLU A 53 -8.38 -15.10 1.06
N ASN A 54 -8.71 -14.16 1.96
CA ASN A 54 -9.93 -14.24 2.79
C ASN A 54 -11.19 -13.62 2.16
N GLU A 55 -11.06 -12.97 1.00
CA GLU A 55 -12.20 -12.40 0.25
C GLU A 55 -12.66 -13.30 -0.92
N THR A 56 -12.12 -14.52 -1.04
CA THR A 56 -12.51 -15.54 -2.04
C THR A 56 -13.06 -16.79 -1.37
#